data_AF-A0A158E9L5-F1
#
_entry.id   AF-A0A158E9L5-F1
#
_cell.length_a   1.000
_cell.length_b   1.000
_cell.length_c   1.000
_cell.angle_alpha   90.00
_cell.angle_beta   90.00
_cell.angle_gamma   90.00
#
_symmetry.space_group_name_H-M   'P 1'
#
loop_
_entity.id
_entity.type
_entity.pdbx_description
1 polymer ?
#
loop_
_entity_poly.entity_id
_entity_poly.type
_entity_poly.pdbx_seq_one_letter_code
_entity_poly.pdbx_strand_id
1 'polypeptide(L)'
;MVERLLQSLPDRMDALLLEGTNLGSVKPCVTEDEVERQFAALFAETRGRVFVSWSAQNVDRTVTLYRAALKAKRMLAVDLYTASVLHTLKDYGRIPQPGWPGLEVVVTSRFARLYRRRGDGAFVERMAKHGIAASALANQPSRWVIMLRPSLLDDFERNGVIPCVDDGWSWSMWRGYLDQSDGQRVQDWCEEGGATARHLHTSGHASQADLIAFARRVDARTTIPIHGVAWDPAPDGFPSITRLADGQPHDL
;
A
#
# COMPACT_ATOMS: atom_id res chain seq x y z
N MET A 1 0.49 -8.26 18.56
CA MET A 1 1.14 -9.35 17.79
C MET A 1 2.57 -9.55 18.27
N VAL A 2 3.41 -8.51 18.23
CA VAL A 2 4.81 -8.55 18.71
C VAL A 2 4.94 -9.09 20.13
N GLU A 3 4.12 -8.65 21.08
CA GLU A 3 4.15 -9.18 22.46
C GLU A 3 3.91 -10.69 22.54
N ARG A 4 2.97 -11.22 21.75
CA ARG A 4 2.71 -12.67 21.71
C ARG A 4 3.86 -13.44 21.08
N LEU A 5 4.50 -12.86 20.06
CA LEU A 5 5.70 -13.45 19.45
C LEU A 5 6.82 -13.52 20.49
N LEU A 6 7.10 -12.42 21.18
CA LEU A 6 8.16 -12.36 22.21
C LEU A 6 7.91 -13.35 23.35
N GLN A 7 6.66 -13.56 23.75
CA GLN A 7 6.28 -14.58 24.75
C GLN A 7 6.47 -16.02 24.27
N SER A 8 6.56 -16.25 22.95
CA SER A 8 6.75 -17.58 22.36
C SER A 8 8.20 -17.90 22.01
N LEU A 9 9.12 -16.95 22.20
CA LEU A 9 10.53 -17.16 21.92
C LEU A 9 11.18 -18.08 22.96
N PRO A 10 12.14 -18.91 22.57
CA PRO A 10 12.93 -19.69 23.52
C PRO A 10 13.86 -18.77 24.35
N ASP A 11 14.25 -19.24 25.53
CA ASP A 11 15.06 -18.47 26.50
C ASP A 11 16.44 -18.04 25.96
N ARG A 12 16.95 -18.72 24.93
CA ARG A 12 18.25 -18.43 24.31
C ARG A 12 18.15 -18.50 22.80
N MET A 13 18.67 -17.47 22.13
CA MET A 13 18.74 -17.37 20.68
C MET A 13 20.16 -17.05 20.23
N ASP A 14 20.71 -17.86 19.33
CA ASP A 14 22.07 -17.67 18.82
C ASP A 14 22.12 -16.55 17.76
N ALA A 15 21.08 -16.45 16.93
CA ALA A 15 20.99 -15.42 15.90
C ALA A 15 19.57 -14.90 15.71
N LEU A 16 19.45 -13.60 15.50
CA LEU A 16 18.25 -12.93 15.01
C LEU A 16 18.49 -12.43 13.59
N LEU A 17 17.73 -12.94 12.61
CA LEU A 17 17.66 -12.32 11.28
C LEU A 17 16.61 -11.20 11.30
N LEU A 18 17.02 -9.96 11.03
CA LEU A 18 16.16 -8.79 11.18
C LEU A 18 16.14 -7.93 9.92
N GLU A 19 15.00 -7.35 9.55
CA GLU A 19 15.00 -6.41 8.42
C GLU A 19 15.90 -5.19 8.66
N GLY A 20 16.54 -4.72 7.58
CA GLY A 20 17.52 -3.64 7.59
C GLY A 20 17.07 -2.36 6.89
N THR A 21 15.90 -2.34 6.24
CA THR A 21 15.47 -1.25 5.34
C THR A 21 15.54 0.14 5.97
N ASN A 22 15.13 0.27 7.23
CA ASN A 22 15.11 1.55 7.95
C ASN A 22 16.27 1.71 8.96
N LEU A 23 17.19 0.74 9.08
CA LEU A 23 18.28 0.84 10.07
C LEU A 23 19.19 2.04 9.81
N GLY A 24 19.48 2.35 8.56
CA GLY A 24 20.29 3.51 8.16
C GLY A 24 19.52 4.82 8.00
N SER A 25 18.22 4.89 8.33
CA SER A 25 17.43 6.10 8.11
C SER A 25 16.48 6.42 9.27
N VAL A 26 16.65 7.61 9.87
CA VAL A 26 15.66 8.16 10.80
C VAL A 26 14.49 8.70 9.97
N LYS A 27 13.50 7.84 9.71
CA LYS A 27 12.24 8.27 9.10
C LYS A 27 11.16 8.31 10.18
N PRO A 28 10.32 9.36 10.22
CA PRO A 28 9.13 9.35 11.06
C PRO A 28 8.27 8.14 10.67
N CYS A 29 8.11 7.19 11.58
CA CYS A 29 7.13 6.13 11.41
C CYS A 29 5.80 6.70 11.87
N VAL A 30 4.94 7.01 10.91
CA VAL A 30 3.60 7.51 11.19
C VAL A 30 2.69 6.29 11.33
N THR A 31 1.84 6.27 12.35
CA THR A 31 0.90 5.16 12.58
C THR A 31 -0.15 5.11 11.47
N GLU A 32 -0.70 3.93 11.19
CA GLU A 32 -1.81 3.82 10.23
C GLU A 32 -3.03 4.66 10.64
N ASP A 33 -3.25 4.90 11.95
CA ASP A 33 -4.30 5.81 12.43
C ASP A 33 -4.07 7.27 12.02
N GLU A 34 -2.82 7.74 12.05
CA GLU A 34 -2.48 9.09 11.59
C GLU A 34 -2.54 9.18 10.07
N VAL A 35 -2.10 8.13 9.36
CA VAL A 35 -2.30 8.03 7.90
C VAL A 35 -3.79 8.06 7.53
N GLU A 36 -4.64 7.36 8.27
CA GLU A 36 -6.09 7.36 8.08
C GLU A 36 -6.67 8.78 8.26
N ARG A 37 -6.23 9.51 9.30
CA ARG A 37 -6.63 10.91 9.50
C ARG A 37 -6.21 11.80 8.35
N GLN A 38 -4.97 11.68 7.89
CA GLN A 38 -4.44 12.48 6.79
C GLN A 38 -5.17 12.20 5.47
N PHE A 39 -5.48 10.93 5.17
CA PHE A 39 -6.30 10.59 4.00
C PHE A 39 -7.74 11.10 4.15
N ALA A 40 -8.35 10.99 5.33
CA ALA A 40 -9.71 11.50 5.54
C ALA A 40 -9.78 13.02 5.32
N ALA A 41 -8.77 13.77 5.77
CA ALA A 41 -8.66 15.21 5.52
C ALA A 41 -8.48 15.50 4.02
N LEU A 42 -7.53 14.83 3.36
CA LEU A 42 -7.31 14.96 1.91
C LEU A 42 -8.61 14.73 1.12
N PHE A 43 -9.34 13.66 1.46
CA PHE A 43 -10.59 13.31 0.82
C PHE A 43 -11.69 14.34 1.12
N ALA A 44 -11.77 14.89 2.33
CA ALA A 44 -12.76 15.90 2.65
C ALA A 44 -12.51 17.24 1.93
N GLU A 45 -11.24 17.63 1.80
CA GLU A 45 -10.82 18.94 1.26
C GLU A 45 -10.82 18.99 -0.28
N THR A 46 -10.62 17.86 -0.95
CA THR A 46 -10.55 17.82 -2.43
C THR A 46 -11.94 18.05 -3.05
N ARG A 47 -12.08 18.95 -4.02
CA ARG A 47 -13.39 19.23 -4.64
C ARG A 47 -13.82 18.14 -5.61
N GLY A 48 -12.90 17.67 -6.43
CA GLY A 48 -13.07 16.60 -7.42
C GLY A 48 -12.79 15.24 -6.82
N ARG A 49 -12.35 14.30 -7.66
CA ARG A 49 -11.98 12.94 -7.25
C ARG A 49 -10.58 12.91 -6.66
N VAL A 50 -10.29 11.88 -5.87
CA VAL A 50 -8.94 11.66 -5.35
C VAL A 50 -8.37 10.37 -5.92
N PHE A 51 -7.26 10.46 -6.65
CA PHE A 51 -6.54 9.29 -7.14
C PHE A 51 -5.51 8.83 -6.11
N VAL A 52 -5.46 7.53 -5.81
CA VAL A 52 -4.47 6.99 -4.86
C VAL A 52 -3.80 5.77 -5.46
N SER A 53 -2.47 5.74 -5.44
CA SER A 53 -1.66 4.60 -5.87
C SER A 53 -1.14 3.83 -4.65
N TRP A 54 -1.52 2.56 -4.50
CA TRP A 54 -1.03 1.67 -3.43
C TRP A 54 -0.90 0.20 -3.88
N SER A 55 -0.16 -0.61 -3.12
CA SER A 55 -0.08 -2.05 -3.36
C SER A 55 -1.32 -2.75 -2.80
N ALA A 56 -1.99 -3.58 -3.62
CA ALA A 56 -3.13 -4.38 -3.17
C ALA A 56 -2.77 -5.39 -2.08
N GLN A 57 -1.49 -5.79 -2.01
CA GLN A 57 -0.97 -6.70 -0.99
C GLN A 57 -0.78 -6.00 0.36
N ASN A 58 -0.71 -4.65 0.37
CA ASN A 58 -0.81 -3.89 1.61
C ASN A 58 -2.29 -3.76 2.00
N VAL A 59 -2.80 -4.81 2.65
CA VAL A 59 -4.20 -4.91 3.06
C VAL A 59 -4.53 -3.85 4.10
N ASP A 60 -3.61 -3.56 5.02
CA ASP A 60 -3.79 -2.51 6.03
C ASP A 60 -4.01 -1.16 5.36
N ARG A 61 -3.22 -0.80 4.34
CA ARG A 61 -3.44 0.43 3.56
C ARG A 61 -4.80 0.44 2.87
N THR A 62 -5.25 -0.70 2.36
CA THR A 62 -6.59 -0.80 1.76
C THR A 62 -7.68 -0.57 2.80
N VAL A 63 -7.53 -1.11 4.01
CA VAL A 63 -8.43 -0.87 5.16
C VAL A 63 -8.42 0.62 5.55
N THR A 64 -7.24 1.22 5.67
CA THR A 64 -7.03 2.64 5.99
C THR A 64 -7.74 3.54 4.96
N LEU A 65 -7.52 3.31 3.67
CA LEU A 65 -8.16 4.07 2.59
C LEU A 65 -9.69 3.91 2.59
N TYR A 66 -10.17 2.69 2.84
CA TYR A 66 -11.61 2.43 2.93
C TYR A 66 -12.25 3.18 4.09
N ARG A 67 -11.66 3.13 5.29
CA ARG A 67 -12.16 3.87 6.47
C ARG A 67 -12.09 5.38 6.27
N ALA A 68 -11.00 5.88 5.69
CA ALA A 68 -10.85 7.29 5.37
C ALA A 68 -11.92 7.75 4.35
N ALA A 69 -12.19 6.96 3.31
CA ALA A 69 -13.23 7.25 2.34
C ALA A 69 -14.62 7.30 3.00
N LEU A 70 -14.95 6.33 3.86
CA LEU A 70 -16.21 6.33 4.62
C LEU A 70 -16.35 7.58 5.51
N LYS A 71 -15.29 7.96 6.23
CA LYS A 71 -15.28 9.18 7.07
C LYS A 71 -15.52 10.45 6.25
N ALA A 72 -14.96 10.51 5.04
CA ALA A 72 -15.16 11.60 4.09
C ALA A 72 -16.48 11.48 3.29
N LYS A 73 -17.33 10.48 3.57
CA LYS A 73 -18.58 10.19 2.84
C LYS A 73 -18.38 9.96 1.34
N ARG A 74 -17.26 9.33 0.98
CA ARG A 74 -16.89 8.96 -0.39
C ARG A 74 -16.92 7.45 -0.59
N MET A 75 -16.92 7.04 -1.86
CA MET A 75 -16.78 5.66 -2.28
C MET A 75 -15.33 5.37 -2.67
N LEU A 76 -14.75 4.30 -2.13
CA LEU A 76 -13.49 3.76 -2.59
C LEU A 76 -13.73 2.87 -3.83
N ALA A 77 -13.06 3.18 -4.93
CA ALA A 77 -13.13 2.44 -6.18
C ALA A 77 -11.81 1.69 -6.39
N VAL A 78 -11.85 0.35 -6.41
CA VAL A 78 -10.67 -0.52 -6.55
C VAL A 78 -10.68 -1.32 -7.84
N ASP A 79 -9.51 -1.72 -8.33
CA ASP A 79 -9.41 -2.58 -9.52
C ASP A 79 -9.76 -4.06 -9.23
N LEU A 80 -9.94 -4.83 -10.31
CA LEU A 80 -10.22 -6.27 -10.23
C LEU A 80 -9.14 -7.06 -9.48
N TYR A 81 -7.88 -6.64 -9.55
CA TYR A 81 -6.79 -7.32 -8.85
C TYR A 81 -6.91 -7.14 -7.34
N THR A 82 -7.17 -5.93 -6.88
CA THR A 82 -7.39 -5.64 -5.46
C THR A 82 -8.62 -6.34 -4.93
N ALA A 83 -9.71 -6.37 -5.70
CA ALA A 83 -10.88 -7.16 -5.36
C ALA A 83 -10.55 -8.66 -5.22
N SER A 84 -9.64 -9.20 -6.07
CA SER A 84 -9.16 -10.59 -5.96
C SER A 84 -8.38 -10.85 -4.68
N VAL A 85 -7.47 -9.95 -4.32
CA VAL A 85 -6.67 -10.06 -3.08
C VAL A 85 -7.60 -10.03 -1.86
N LEU A 86 -8.52 -9.06 -1.80
CA LEU A 86 -9.50 -8.93 -0.71
C LEU A 86 -10.39 -10.17 -0.61
N HIS A 87 -10.86 -10.70 -1.75
CA HIS A 87 -11.69 -11.90 -1.77
C HIS A 87 -10.93 -13.14 -1.27
N THR A 88 -9.65 -13.27 -1.63
CA THR A 88 -8.80 -14.39 -1.20
C THR A 88 -8.58 -14.36 0.32
N LEU A 89 -8.48 -13.17 0.90
CA LEU A 89 -8.20 -12.98 2.32
C LEU A 89 -9.46 -12.83 3.20
N LYS A 90 -10.66 -12.94 2.61
CA LYS A 90 -11.94 -12.65 3.29
C LYS A 90 -12.17 -13.47 4.57
N ASP A 91 -11.66 -14.70 4.61
CA ASP A 91 -11.89 -15.65 5.72
C ASP A 91 -10.85 -15.48 6.84
N TYR A 92 -9.80 -14.68 6.61
CA TYR A 92 -8.67 -14.48 7.53
C TYR A 92 -8.75 -13.16 8.31
N GLY A 93 -9.76 -12.32 8.04
CA GLY A 93 -9.93 -11.06 8.75
C GLY A 93 -11.12 -10.24 8.28
N ARG A 94 -11.54 -9.29 9.11
CA ARG A 94 -12.59 -8.33 8.75
C ARG A 94 -12.00 -7.18 7.92
N ILE A 95 -11.82 -7.44 6.64
CA ILE A 95 -11.28 -6.49 5.65
C ILE A 95 -12.36 -6.10 4.63
N PRO A 96 -12.26 -4.93 3.97
CA PRO A 96 -13.23 -4.50 2.96
C PRO A 96 -13.49 -5.57 1.91
N GLN A 97 -14.75 -5.78 1.54
CA GLN A 97 -15.14 -6.76 0.52
C GLN A 97 -16.01 -6.11 -0.55
N PRO A 98 -15.91 -6.56 -1.82
CA PRO A 98 -16.88 -6.20 -2.85
C PRO A 98 -18.32 -6.39 -2.35
N GLY A 99 -19.17 -5.37 -2.56
CA GLY A 99 -20.55 -5.34 -2.06
C GLY A 99 -20.72 -4.74 -0.67
N TRP A 100 -19.65 -4.41 0.05
CA TRP A 100 -19.75 -3.60 1.27
C TRP A 100 -20.11 -2.14 0.94
N PRO A 101 -20.84 -1.44 1.83
CA PRO A 101 -21.09 -0.01 1.67
C PRO A 101 -19.78 0.77 1.52
N GLY A 102 -19.73 1.72 0.59
CA GLY A 102 -18.53 2.56 0.40
C GLY A 102 -17.42 1.94 -0.44
N LEU A 103 -17.60 0.75 -1.01
CA LEU A 103 -16.62 0.11 -1.90
C LEU A 103 -17.24 -0.31 -3.23
N GLU A 104 -16.61 0.05 -4.34
CA GLU A 104 -17.00 -0.38 -5.69
C GLU A 104 -15.80 -1.03 -6.41
N VAL A 105 -16.06 -2.03 -7.25
CA VAL A 105 -15.03 -2.65 -8.08
C VAL A 105 -15.09 -2.08 -9.49
N VAL A 106 -14.01 -1.45 -9.95
CA VAL A 106 -13.93 -0.92 -11.30
C VAL A 106 -13.53 -2.03 -12.26
N VAL A 107 -14.41 -2.34 -13.20
CA VAL A 107 -14.17 -3.36 -14.22
C VAL A 107 -13.80 -2.67 -15.54
N THR A 108 -12.52 -2.74 -15.90
CA THR A 108 -12.06 -2.24 -17.21
C THR A 108 -12.08 -3.35 -18.26
N SER A 109 -12.26 -2.96 -19.52
CA SER A 109 -12.36 -3.90 -20.65
C SER A 109 -11.09 -4.73 -20.84
N ARG A 110 -9.91 -4.12 -20.63
CA ARG A 110 -8.60 -4.77 -20.76
C ARG A 110 -8.39 -5.81 -19.67
N PHE A 111 -8.68 -5.48 -18.41
CA PHE A 111 -8.54 -6.42 -17.30
C PHE A 111 -9.55 -7.56 -17.37
N ALA A 112 -10.82 -7.27 -17.69
CA ALA A 112 -11.81 -8.32 -17.90
C ALA A 112 -11.37 -9.32 -18.99
N ARG A 113 -10.76 -8.83 -20.07
CA ARG A 113 -10.20 -9.68 -21.13
C ARG A 113 -8.97 -10.47 -20.67
N LEU A 114 -8.09 -9.87 -19.88
CA LEU A 114 -6.90 -10.53 -19.32
C LEU A 114 -7.28 -11.72 -18.46
N TYR A 115 -8.19 -11.54 -17.49
CA TYR A 115 -8.63 -12.61 -16.60
C TYR A 115 -9.36 -13.72 -17.35
N ARG A 116 -10.25 -13.38 -18.29
CA ARG A 116 -10.92 -14.39 -19.14
C ARG A 116 -9.94 -15.24 -19.94
N ARG A 117 -8.88 -14.64 -20.51
CA ARG A 117 -7.82 -15.39 -21.22
C ARG A 117 -7.01 -16.31 -20.33
N ARG A 118 -6.92 -16.03 -19.03
CA ARG A 118 -6.24 -16.87 -18.04
C ARG A 118 -7.10 -18.01 -17.49
N GLY A 119 -8.37 -18.09 -17.92
CA GLY A 119 -9.33 -19.09 -17.42
C GLY A 119 -10.18 -18.60 -16.25
N ASP A 120 -9.97 -17.37 -15.77
CA ASP A 120 -10.65 -16.82 -14.58
C ASP A 120 -11.95 -16.07 -14.90
N GLY A 121 -12.67 -16.47 -15.96
CA GLY A 121 -13.89 -15.79 -16.40
C GLY A 121 -14.97 -15.73 -15.31
N ALA A 122 -15.16 -16.82 -14.58
CA ALA A 122 -16.13 -16.90 -13.49
C ALA A 122 -15.79 -15.94 -12.33
N PHE A 123 -14.51 -15.63 -12.10
CA PHE A 123 -14.11 -14.65 -11.10
C PHE A 123 -14.50 -13.23 -11.54
N VAL A 124 -14.24 -12.88 -12.80
CA VAL A 124 -14.66 -11.59 -13.37
C VAL A 124 -16.17 -11.41 -13.25
N GLU A 125 -16.95 -12.44 -13.57
CA GLU A 125 -18.41 -12.40 -13.45
C GLU A 125 -18.88 -12.20 -12.00
N ARG A 126 -18.25 -12.86 -11.03
CA ARG A 126 -18.55 -12.66 -9.61
C ARG A 126 -18.26 -11.22 -9.16
N MET A 127 -17.10 -10.67 -9.54
CA MET A 127 -16.73 -9.31 -9.17
C MET A 127 -17.60 -8.27 -9.89
N ALA A 128 -17.99 -8.52 -11.14
CA ALA A 128 -18.84 -7.64 -11.92
C ALA A 128 -20.24 -7.45 -11.32
N LYS A 129 -20.74 -8.38 -10.49
CA LYS A 129 -22.01 -8.21 -9.74
C LYS A 129 -21.97 -7.03 -8.77
N HIS A 130 -20.79 -6.67 -8.31
CA HIS A 130 -20.52 -5.54 -7.41
C HIS A 130 -19.63 -4.51 -8.11
N GLY A 131 -19.61 -4.54 -9.44
CA GLY A 131 -18.70 -3.78 -10.26
C GLY A 131 -19.38 -2.65 -11.00
N ILE A 132 -18.62 -1.58 -11.21
CA ILE A 132 -19.00 -0.44 -12.05
C ILE A 132 -18.09 -0.35 -13.26
N ALA A 133 -18.61 0.19 -14.36
CA ALA A 133 -17.78 0.57 -15.50
C ALA A 133 -16.90 1.78 -15.14
N ALA A 134 -15.71 1.89 -15.76
CA ALA A 134 -14.82 3.02 -15.53
C ALA A 134 -15.48 4.38 -15.86
N SER A 135 -16.40 4.43 -16.83
CA SER A 135 -17.16 5.65 -17.17
C SER A 135 -18.03 6.16 -16.03
N ALA A 136 -18.42 5.30 -15.07
CA ALA A 136 -19.13 5.74 -13.87
C ALA A 136 -18.27 6.65 -12.98
N LEU A 137 -16.94 6.50 -13.03
CA LEU A 137 -16.01 7.32 -12.25
C LEU A 137 -15.87 8.75 -12.82
N ALA A 138 -16.21 8.95 -14.08
CA ALA A 138 -16.29 10.28 -14.69
C ALA A 138 -17.53 11.04 -14.22
N ASN A 139 -18.58 10.32 -13.82
CA ASN A 139 -19.81 10.89 -13.30
C ASN A 139 -19.69 11.11 -11.78
N GLN A 140 -20.07 12.31 -11.31
CA GLN A 140 -19.96 12.73 -9.91
C GLN A 140 -18.52 12.61 -9.34
N PRO A 141 -17.53 13.34 -9.88
CA PRO A 141 -16.12 13.19 -9.49
C PRO A 141 -15.86 13.29 -7.98
N SER A 142 -16.54 14.21 -7.29
CA SER A 142 -16.40 14.43 -5.84
C SER A 142 -16.76 13.21 -4.97
N ARG A 143 -17.49 12.23 -5.52
CA ARG A 143 -17.87 11.00 -4.81
C ARG A 143 -16.70 10.03 -4.62
N TRP A 144 -15.66 10.11 -5.44
CA TRP A 144 -14.73 9.00 -5.63
C TRP A 144 -13.36 9.21 -4.98
N VAL A 145 -12.88 8.12 -4.36
CA VAL A 145 -11.46 7.84 -4.13
C VAL A 145 -11.10 6.69 -5.03
N ILE A 146 -10.27 6.93 -6.03
CA ILE A 146 -10.02 6.00 -7.14
C ILE A 146 -8.62 5.43 -7.03
N MET A 147 -8.56 4.11 -7.07
CA MET A 147 -7.31 3.41 -7.23
C MET A 147 -6.65 3.72 -8.57
N LEU A 148 -5.39 4.14 -8.53
CA LEU A 148 -4.60 4.45 -9.71
C LEU A 148 -3.40 3.51 -9.85
N ARG A 149 -3.19 3.04 -11.07
CA ARG A 149 -2.04 2.24 -11.49
C ARG A 149 -1.69 2.58 -12.94
N PRO A 150 -0.43 2.45 -13.37
CA PRO A 150 -0.03 2.68 -14.76
C PRO A 150 -0.84 1.86 -15.76
N SER A 151 -1.22 0.63 -15.39
CA SER A 151 -2.02 -0.28 -16.22
C SER A 151 -3.48 0.12 -16.41
N LEU A 152 -3.98 1.11 -15.65
CA LEU A 152 -5.38 1.58 -15.69
C LEU A 152 -5.55 2.88 -16.50
N LEU A 153 -4.47 3.62 -16.76
CA LEU A 153 -4.51 4.96 -17.35
C LEU A 153 -5.25 4.99 -18.69
N ASP A 154 -4.85 4.15 -19.64
CA ASP A 154 -5.46 4.11 -20.98
C ASP A 154 -6.95 3.74 -20.93
N ASP A 155 -7.36 2.85 -20.01
CA ASP A 155 -8.76 2.49 -19.83
C ASP A 155 -9.54 3.66 -19.19
N PHE A 156 -8.96 4.38 -18.24
CA PHE A 156 -9.55 5.54 -17.60
C PHE A 156 -9.76 6.69 -18.59
N GLU A 157 -8.74 7.05 -19.37
CA GLU A 157 -8.83 8.10 -20.39
C GLU A 157 -9.91 7.80 -21.43
N ARG A 158 -9.93 6.57 -21.97
CA ARG A 158 -10.95 6.13 -22.94
C ARG A 158 -12.38 6.20 -22.40
N ASN A 159 -12.54 6.17 -21.08
CA ASN A 159 -13.83 6.26 -20.40
C ASN A 159 -14.11 7.66 -19.83
N GLY A 160 -13.32 8.67 -20.19
CA GLY A 160 -13.51 10.05 -19.75
C GLY A 160 -13.09 10.33 -18.31
N VAL A 161 -12.35 9.42 -17.68
CA VAL A 161 -11.72 9.63 -16.37
C VAL A 161 -10.39 10.33 -16.63
N ILE A 162 -10.44 11.65 -16.71
CA ILE A 162 -9.28 12.52 -16.98
C ILE A 162 -9.10 13.44 -15.76
N PRO A 163 -7.89 13.57 -15.19
CA PRO A 163 -7.64 14.46 -14.07
C PRO A 163 -7.89 15.91 -14.43
N CYS A 164 -8.37 16.69 -13.46
CA CYS A 164 -8.49 18.14 -13.60
C CYS A 164 -7.98 18.87 -12.34
N VAL A 165 -7.99 20.21 -12.39
CA VAL A 165 -7.57 21.08 -11.28
C VAL A 165 -8.38 20.93 -9.98
N ASP A 166 -9.59 20.38 -10.05
CA ASP A 166 -10.39 20.08 -8.86
C ASP A 166 -9.97 18.76 -8.20
N ASP A 167 -9.25 17.89 -8.91
CA ASP A 167 -8.86 16.57 -8.45
C ASP A 167 -7.58 16.62 -7.59
N GLY A 168 -7.44 15.62 -6.73
CA GLY A 168 -6.24 15.40 -5.92
C GLY A 168 -5.62 14.05 -6.23
N TRP A 169 -4.33 13.88 -5.93
CA TRP A 169 -3.70 12.56 -6.03
C TRP A 169 -2.65 12.30 -4.96
N SER A 170 -2.47 11.01 -4.65
CA SER A 170 -1.52 10.56 -3.64
C SER A 170 -0.77 9.31 -4.07
N TRP A 171 0.56 9.37 -3.97
CA TRP A 171 1.42 8.20 -4.06
C TRP A 171 1.62 7.60 -2.68
N SER A 172 0.96 6.47 -2.42
CA SER A 172 0.96 5.77 -1.13
C SER A 172 1.87 4.53 -1.16
N MET A 173 2.96 4.60 -1.91
CA MET A 173 3.99 3.55 -2.03
C MET A 173 5.37 4.16 -1.81
N TRP A 174 6.41 3.33 -1.80
CA TRP A 174 7.78 3.82 -1.67
C TRP A 174 8.09 4.86 -2.74
N ARG A 175 8.71 5.97 -2.34
CA ARG A 175 9.01 7.10 -3.22
C ARG A 175 9.96 6.73 -4.35
N GLY A 176 10.89 5.81 -4.14
CA GLY A 176 11.77 5.35 -5.21
C GLY A 176 11.05 4.61 -6.35
N TYR A 177 9.82 4.13 -6.15
CA TYR A 177 8.97 3.64 -7.25
C TYR A 177 8.31 4.76 -8.04
N LEU A 178 8.15 5.95 -7.45
CA LEU A 178 7.65 7.13 -8.15
C LEU A 178 8.67 7.62 -9.18
N ASP A 179 9.97 7.54 -8.82
CA ASP A 179 11.09 7.95 -9.68
C ASP A 179 11.38 6.97 -10.85
N GLN A 180 10.64 5.85 -10.93
CA GLN A 180 10.73 4.89 -12.03
C GLN A 180 9.72 5.21 -13.13
N SER A 181 9.92 4.67 -14.33
CA SER A 181 9.09 4.98 -15.51
C SER A 181 7.58 4.83 -15.28
N ASP A 182 7.17 3.79 -14.56
CA ASP A 182 5.77 3.53 -14.26
C ASP A 182 5.19 4.55 -13.26
N GLY A 183 5.98 4.93 -12.25
CA GLY A 183 5.61 5.97 -11.29
C GLY A 183 5.53 7.34 -11.94
N GLN A 184 6.53 7.69 -12.74
CA GLN A 184 6.58 8.95 -13.49
C GLN A 184 5.38 9.07 -14.43
N ARG A 185 5.00 7.98 -15.12
CA ARG A 185 3.81 7.97 -15.97
C ARG A 185 2.52 8.29 -15.21
N VAL A 186 2.38 7.82 -13.97
CA VAL A 186 1.23 8.16 -13.10
C VAL A 186 1.30 9.62 -12.66
N GLN A 187 2.49 10.09 -12.29
CA GLN A 187 2.70 11.48 -11.90
C GLN A 187 2.36 12.44 -13.03
N ASP A 188 2.95 12.24 -14.21
CA ASP A 188 2.74 13.05 -15.40
C ASP A 188 1.24 13.10 -15.75
N TRP A 189 0.58 11.94 -15.77
CA TRP A 189 -0.85 11.86 -16.06
C TRP A 189 -1.72 12.71 -15.11
N CYS A 190 -1.40 12.71 -13.81
CA CYS A 190 -2.11 13.53 -12.83
C CYS A 190 -1.76 15.02 -12.96
N GLU A 191 -0.48 15.35 -13.11
CA GLU A 191 0.01 16.73 -13.11
C GLU A 191 -0.30 17.47 -14.41
N GLU A 192 -0.29 16.79 -15.56
CA GLU A 192 -0.73 17.34 -16.85
C GLU A 192 -2.22 17.75 -16.82
N GLY A 193 -3.05 17.01 -16.08
CA GLY A 193 -4.43 17.39 -15.80
C GLY A 193 -4.59 18.49 -14.74
N GLY A 194 -3.51 18.87 -14.05
CA GLY A 194 -3.52 19.86 -12.98
C GLY A 194 -3.98 19.34 -11.61
N ALA A 195 -4.06 18.02 -11.41
CA ALA A 195 -4.46 17.46 -10.13
C ALA A 195 -3.41 17.73 -9.04
N THR A 196 -3.86 18.09 -7.84
CA THR A 196 -2.94 18.49 -6.76
C THR A 196 -2.32 17.29 -6.07
N ALA A 197 -0.99 17.24 -6.01
CA ALA A 197 -0.25 16.19 -5.32
C ALA A 197 -0.28 16.35 -3.79
N ARG A 198 -0.58 15.25 -3.07
CA ARG A 198 -0.47 15.10 -1.62
C ARG A 198 0.03 13.70 -1.29
N HIS A 199 1.34 13.51 -1.27
CA HIS A 199 1.95 12.19 -1.03
C HIS A 199 1.87 11.78 0.43
N LEU A 200 1.03 10.79 0.72
CA LEU A 200 0.82 10.23 2.05
C LEU A 200 1.32 8.79 2.05
N HIS A 201 2.57 8.59 2.46
CA HIS A 201 3.20 7.29 2.54
C HIS A 201 3.87 7.10 3.89
N THR A 202 3.76 5.88 4.41
CA THR A 202 4.53 5.41 5.56
C THR A 202 5.28 4.17 5.15
N SER A 203 6.51 4.05 5.62
CA SER A 203 7.30 2.83 5.40
C SER A 203 6.51 1.65 5.97
N GLY A 204 6.35 0.59 5.18
CA GLY A 204 5.80 -0.69 5.68
C GLY A 204 6.80 -1.46 6.55
N HIS A 205 8.03 -0.94 6.67
CA HIS A 205 9.10 -1.48 7.50
C HIS A 205 9.07 -0.82 8.88
N ALA A 206 9.42 -1.59 9.92
CA ALA A 206 9.49 -1.08 11.29
C ALA A 206 10.46 0.10 11.40
N SER A 207 10.18 1.03 12.32
CA SER A 207 11.09 2.16 12.55
C SER A 207 12.44 1.67 13.09
N GLN A 208 13.50 2.45 12.91
CA GLN A 208 14.80 2.15 13.51
C GLN A 208 14.69 1.93 15.03
N ALA A 209 13.88 2.75 15.71
CA ALA A 209 13.64 2.62 17.15
C ALA A 209 12.93 1.31 17.51
N ASP A 210 11.91 0.89 16.74
CA ASP A 210 11.20 -0.36 16.95
C ASP A 210 12.10 -1.57 16.67
N LEU A 211 12.95 -1.50 15.64
CA LEU A 211 13.92 -2.55 15.32
C LEU A 211 14.96 -2.71 16.45
N ILE A 212 15.47 -1.60 16.99
CA ILE A 212 16.37 -1.60 18.15
C ILE A 212 15.65 -2.19 19.37
N ALA A 213 14.43 -1.73 19.67
CA ALA A 213 13.66 -2.20 20.81
C ALA A 213 13.33 -3.69 20.70
N PHE A 214 12.98 -4.17 19.50
CA PHE A 214 12.72 -5.57 19.23
C PHE A 214 13.99 -6.42 19.39
N ALA A 215 15.11 -6.03 18.76
CA ALA A 215 16.37 -6.77 18.85
C ALA A 215 16.86 -6.89 20.31
N ARG A 216 16.71 -5.82 21.11
CA ARG A 216 17.04 -5.84 22.55
C ARG A 216 16.15 -6.77 23.36
N ARG A 217 14.87 -6.91 23.00
CA ARG A 217 13.93 -7.78 23.71
C ARG A 217 14.10 -9.25 23.32
N VAL A 218 14.54 -9.52 22.10
CA VAL A 218 14.91 -10.87 21.65
C VAL A 218 16.22 -11.31 22.30
N ASP A 219 17.16 -10.38 22.50
CA ASP A 219 18.47 -10.60 23.16
C ASP A 219 19.24 -11.80 22.59
N ALA A 220 19.26 -11.92 21.26
CA ALA A 220 20.04 -12.94 20.58
C ALA A 220 21.54 -12.63 20.68
N ARG A 221 22.37 -13.68 20.72
CA ARG A 221 23.84 -13.56 20.80
C ARG A 221 24.43 -12.72 19.66
N THR A 222 23.84 -12.79 18.47
CA THR A 222 24.11 -11.84 17.37
C THR A 222 22.82 -11.49 16.63
N THR A 223 22.74 -10.26 16.12
CA THR A 223 21.74 -9.86 15.12
C THR A 223 22.39 -9.78 13.75
N ILE A 224 21.80 -10.44 12.77
CA ILE A 224 22.21 -10.40 11.37
C ILE A 224 21.11 -9.67 10.62
N PRO A 225 21.27 -8.38 10.32
CA PRO A 225 20.23 -7.72 9.56
C PRO A 225 20.24 -8.30 8.12
N ILE A 226 19.10 -8.22 7.44
CA ILE A 226 18.85 -8.69 6.08
C ILE A 226 17.93 -7.69 5.39
N HIS A 227 17.78 -7.75 4.06
CA HIS A 227 16.79 -6.93 3.35
C HIS A 227 16.99 -5.41 3.57
N GLY A 228 18.18 -4.88 3.25
CA GLY A 228 18.52 -3.46 3.38
C GLY A 228 19.78 -3.10 2.58
N VAL A 229 20.04 -1.80 2.36
CA VAL A 229 21.17 -1.33 1.51
C VAL A 229 22.18 -0.41 2.23
N ALA A 230 21.87 0.14 3.40
CA ALA A 230 22.76 1.05 4.13
C ALA A 230 22.74 0.75 5.65
N TRP A 231 23.86 0.25 6.16
CA TRP A 231 23.98 -0.38 7.50
C TRP A 231 25.25 0.06 8.24
N ASP A 232 26.00 0.98 7.62
CA ASP A 232 27.28 1.50 8.10
C ASP A 232 27.08 2.99 8.39
N PRO A 233 26.94 3.40 9.66
CA PRO A 233 27.25 2.68 10.91
C PRO A 233 26.05 1.93 11.53
N ALA A 234 26.34 1.00 12.44
CA ALA A 234 25.31 0.44 13.32
C ALA A 234 24.63 1.60 14.08
N PRO A 235 23.29 1.67 14.09
CA PRO A 235 22.58 2.68 14.87
C PRO A 235 23.01 2.66 16.33
N ASP A 236 23.16 3.83 16.93
CA ASP A 236 23.44 3.93 18.36
C ASP A 236 22.41 3.11 19.16
N GLY A 237 22.92 2.20 19.99
CA GLY A 237 22.09 1.36 20.85
C GLY A 237 21.62 0.03 20.25
N PHE A 238 22.04 -0.33 19.04
CA PHE A 238 21.79 -1.67 18.50
C PHE A 238 22.63 -2.74 19.22
N PRO A 239 22.07 -3.92 19.57
CA PRO A 239 22.86 -5.06 20.08
C PRO A 239 23.87 -5.57 19.02
N SER A 240 24.77 -6.49 19.39
CA SER A 240 25.85 -6.98 18.51
C SER A 240 25.34 -7.30 17.09
N ILE A 241 25.89 -6.63 16.07
CA ILE A 241 25.53 -6.80 14.66
C ILE A 241 26.62 -7.60 13.94
N THR A 242 26.23 -8.72 13.35
CA THR A 242 27.03 -9.44 12.35
C THR A 242 26.54 -9.08 10.95
N ARG A 243 27.45 -8.59 10.11
CA ARG A 243 27.17 -8.23 8.71
C ARG A 243 27.62 -9.38 7.80
N LEU A 244 26.74 -9.79 6.90
CA LEU A 244 27.03 -10.83 5.92
C LEU A 244 26.75 -10.30 4.51
N ALA A 245 27.63 -10.62 3.57
CA ALA A 245 27.40 -10.43 2.14
C ALA A 245 26.53 -11.57 1.56
N ASP A 246 25.94 -11.33 0.39
CA ASP A 246 25.19 -12.36 -0.33
C ASP A 246 26.05 -13.60 -0.56
N GLY A 247 25.57 -14.76 -0.10
CA GLY A 247 26.28 -16.04 -0.20
C GLY A 247 27.39 -16.25 0.83
N GLN A 248 27.62 -15.33 1.77
CA GLN A 248 28.63 -15.50 2.81
C GLN A 248 28.16 -16.50 3.89
N PRO A 249 28.91 -17.58 4.17
CA PRO A 249 28.61 -18.49 5.27
C PRO A 249 28.93 -17.85 6.63
N HIS A 250 28.19 -18.25 7.66
CA HIS A 250 28.39 -17.81 9.03
C HIS A 250 28.07 -18.93 10.02
N ASP A 251 29.00 -19.21 10.93
CA ASP A 251 28.86 -20.25 11.95
C ASP A 251 28.24 -19.67 13.23
N LEU A 252 27.22 -20.36 13.75
CA LEU A 252 26.51 -20.04 14.99
C LEU A 252 26.88 -21.03 16.10
#